data_AF-A0AAE1QS29-F1
#
_entry.id   AF-A0AAE1QS29-F1
#
_cell.length_a   1.000
_cell.length_b   1.000
_cell.length_c   1.000
_cell.angle_alpha   90.00
_cell.angle_beta   90.00
_cell.angle_gamma   90.00
#
_symmetry.space_group_name_H-M   'P 1'
#
loop_
_entity.id
_entity.type
_entity.pdbx_description
1 polymer ?
#
loop_
_entity_poly.entity_id
_entity_poly.type
_entity_poly.pdbx_seq_one_letter_code
_entity_poly.pdbx_strand_id
1 'polypeptide(L)'
;MHHIDQLQHDNHQIKMVYGNDGMSQLIPIVNRLQDAFTQLGVNFALDLPQIAVVGGQSAGKSSVLENCVGRDFLPRGSGIVTRRPLILQLMNSPTEYGEFLHCRGKKFFDFDAIRKEIEDETDRATGHNKGITPVPINLRVYSPNVLNLTLIDLPGLTKVPVGDQPLDIEQQIRDMILTYIKKDTCLILAVTSANQDLATSDALKLAKEVDPEGLRTIGVITKLDLMDDGTDAREILENKLLPLRRGYIGVVNRSQRDIEGKKDIKVAVDNERKFFLSHPSYR
;
A
#
# COMPACT_ATOMS: atom_id res chain seq x y z
N MET A 1 -48.16 42.67 15.47
CA MET A 1 -49.19 41.62 15.54
C MET A 1 -48.98 40.72 14.35
N HIS A 2 -48.47 39.51 14.62
CA HIS A 2 -48.34 38.32 13.77
C HIS A 2 -48.04 38.46 12.28
N HIS A 3 -46.78 38.20 11.91
CA HIS A 3 -46.46 37.51 10.65
C HIS A 3 -46.06 36.06 10.98
N ILE A 4 -46.84 35.15 10.43
CA ILE A 4 -46.67 33.70 10.39
C ILE A 4 -46.00 33.34 9.05
N ASP A 5 -45.24 32.26 9.07
CA ASP A 5 -44.70 31.44 7.97
C ASP A 5 -43.53 31.98 7.13
N GLN A 6 -42.33 31.52 7.49
CA GLN A 6 -41.47 30.70 6.61
C GLN A 6 -40.33 30.07 7.43
N LEU A 7 -40.57 28.86 7.94
CA LEU A 7 -39.53 27.98 8.46
C LEU A 7 -38.95 27.19 7.27
N GLN A 8 -37.86 27.68 6.68
CA GLN A 8 -36.95 26.82 5.92
C GLN A 8 -35.97 26.18 6.90
N HIS A 9 -36.05 24.85 6.97
CA HIS A 9 -35.08 24.00 7.66
C HIS A 9 -33.71 24.14 6.99
N ASP A 10 -32.80 24.85 7.64
CA ASP A 10 -31.37 24.72 7.37
C ASP A 10 -30.89 23.36 7.89
N ASN A 11 -30.97 22.36 7.01
CA ASN A 11 -30.23 21.11 7.13
C ASN A 11 -28.73 21.43 7.08
N HIS A 12 -28.11 21.57 8.26
CA HIS A 12 -26.68 21.40 8.40
C HIS A 12 -26.32 19.94 8.09
N GLN A 13 -26.18 19.64 6.80
CA GLN A 13 -25.52 18.43 6.32
C GLN A 13 -24.08 18.48 6.82
N ILE A 14 -23.81 17.71 7.86
CA ILE A 14 -22.46 17.34 8.26
C ILE A 14 -21.84 16.60 7.07
N LYS A 15 -21.14 17.35 6.23
CA LYS A 15 -20.30 16.83 5.16
C LYS A 15 -19.15 16.11 5.86
N MET A 16 -19.29 14.80 6.03
CA MET A 16 -18.20 13.93 6.48
C MET A 16 -17.08 14.03 5.43
N VAL A 17 -16.03 14.78 5.78
CA VAL A 17 -14.82 14.92 4.97
C VAL A 17 -14.08 13.59 5.05
N TYR A 18 -14.32 12.71 4.07
CA TYR A 18 -13.37 11.66 3.74
C TYR A 18 -12.26 12.33 2.93
N GLY A 19 -11.13 12.62 3.57
CA GLY A 19 -10.03 13.31 2.90
C GLY A 19 -8.81 13.47 3.80
N ASN A 20 -7.64 13.17 3.24
CA ASN A 20 -6.33 13.37 3.86
C ASN A 20 -6.01 14.86 4.09
N ASP A 21 -6.68 15.51 5.04
CA ASP A 21 -6.56 16.96 5.30
C ASP A 21 -5.13 17.42 5.63
N GLY A 22 -4.29 16.53 6.19
CA GLY A 22 -2.87 16.82 6.41
C GLY A 22 -2.04 16.86 5.11
N MET A 23 -2.38 16.03 4.12
CA MET A 23 -1.62 15.91 2.87
C MET A 23 -2.12 16.87 1.78
N SER A 24 -3.39 17.28 1.84
CA SER A 24 -3.91 18.35 0.96
C SER A 24 -3.20 19.69 1.20
N GLN A 25 -2.66 19.90 2.41
CA GLN A 25 -1.81 21.06 2.74
C GLN A 25 -0.34 20.86 2.36
N LEU A 26 0.18 19.63 2.43
CA LEU A 26 1.58 19.32 2.15
C LEU A 26 1.90 19.31 0.65
N ILE A 27 0.97 18.82 -0.18
CA ILE A 27 1.13 18.71 -1.64
C ILE A 27 1.42 20.08 -2.30
N PRO A 28 0.65 21.16 -2.02
CA PRO A 28 0.95 22.48 -2.56
C PRO A 28 2.33 23.01 -2.14
N ILE A 29 2.79 22.68 -0.93
CA ILE A 29 4.08 23.14 -0.41
C ILE A 29 5.22 22.43 -1.13
N VAL A 30 5.14 21.10 -1.26
CA VAL A 30 6.12 20.29 -1.97
C VAL A 30 6.20 20.69 -3.45
N ASN A 31 5.06 20.88 -4.11
CA ASN A 31 5.00 21.31 -5.50
C ASN A 31 5.61 22.73 -5.68
N ARG A 32 5.27 23.69 -4.80
CA ARG A 32 5.88 25.03 -4.83
C ARG A 32 7.39 25.00 -4.61
N LEU A 33 7.87 24.10 -3.74
CA LEU A 33 9.30 23.90 -3.54
C LEU A 33 9.95 23.39 -4.83
N GLN A 34 9.41 22.33 -5.43
CA GLN A 34 9.91 21.78 -6.69
C GLN A 34 9.92 22.82 -7.82
N ASP A 35 8.85 23.61 -7.95
CA ASP A 35 8.75 24.68 -8.94
C ASP A 35 9.82 25.77 -8.72
N ALA A 36 10.02 26.20 -7.47
CA ALA A 36 11.02 27.21 -7.12
C ALA A 36 12.44 26.74 -7.42
N PHE A 37 12.79 25.49 -7.08
CA PHE A 37 14.11 24.94 -7.37
C PHE A 37 14.34 24.71 -8.87
N THR A 38 13.31 24.34 -9.61
CA THR A 38 13.37 24.20 -11.08
C THR A 38 13.63 25.55 -11.76
N GLN A 39 12.98 26.63 -11.29
CA GLN A 39 13.21 27.99 -11.80
C GLN A 39 14.61 28.53 -11.52
N LEU A 40 15.24 28.08 -10.44
CA LEU A 40 16.61 28.45 -10.06
C LEU A 40 17.69 27.63 -10.80
N GLY A 41 17.30 26.68 -11.67
CA GLY A 41 18.24 25.81 -12.37
C GLY A 41 19.00 24.85 -11.44
N VAL A 42 18.51 24.67 -10.21
CA VAL A 42 19.09 23.76 -9.23
C VAL A 42 18.41 22.41 -9.40
N ASN A 43 19.18 21.35 -9.66
CA ASN A 43 18.68 19.98 -9.59
C ASN A 43 18.36 19.64 -8.14
N PHE A 44 17.16 20.01 -7.69
CA PHE A 44 16.66 19.64 -6.40
C PHE A 44 16.01 18.27 -6.48
N ALA A 45 16.84 17.25 -6.26
CA ALA A 45 16.35 15.91 -5.95
C ALA A 45 15.77 15.95 -4.53
N LEU A 46 14.49 16.29 -4.42
CA LEU A 46 13.73 15.97 -3.22
C LEU A 46 13.68 14.44 -3.16
N ASP A 47 14.48 13.86 -2.28
CA ASP A 47 14.28 12.48 -1.82
C ASP A 47 12.97 12.47 -1.02
N LEU A 48 11.85 12.46 -1.74
CA LEU A 48 10.55 12.25 -1.14
C LEU A 48 10.61 10.92 -0.38
N PRO A 49 10.13 10.88 0.87
CA PRO A 49 10.14 9.65 1.65
C PRO A 49 9.42 8.55 0.87
N GLN A 50 10.17 7.50 0.55
CA GLN A 50 9.66 6.32 -0.13
C GLN A 50 9.11 5.38 0.92
N ILE A 51 7.95 4.76 0.65
CA ILE A 51 7.39 3.75 1.53
C ILE A 51 7.62 2.38 0.89
N ALA A 52 8.47 1.57 1.48
CA ALA A 52 8.66 0.18 1.08
C ALA A 52 7.66 -0.72 1.80
N VAL A 53 6.88 -1.49 1.05
CA VAL A 53 5.93 -2.45 1.58
C VAL A 53 6.62 -3.80 1.76
N VAL A 54 6.76 -4.22 3.01
CA VAL A 54 7.45 -5.46 3.37
C VAL A 54 6.47 -6.39 4.07
N GLY A 55 6.50 -7.67 3.72
CA GLY A 55 5.62 -8.67 4.33
C GLY A 55 5.74 -10.03 3.68
N GLY A 56 5.33 -11.06 4.42
CA GLY A 56 5.24 -12.42 3.92
C GLY A 56 4.42 -12.53 2.63
N GLN A 57 4.62 -13.62 1.90
CA GLN A 57 3.72 -13.99 0.81
C GLN A 57 2.27 -14.04 1.34
N SER A 58 1.33 -13.49 0.58
CA SER A 58 -0.09 -13.46 0.95
C SER A 58 -0.44 -12.67 2.22
N ALA A 59 0.47 -11.85 2.78
CA ALA A 59 0.19 -10.97 3.91
C ALA A 59 -0.78 -9.82 3.58
N GLY A 60 -1.18 -9.65 2.31
CA GLY A 60 -2.12 -8.61 1.88
C GLY A 60 -1.47 -7.32 1.36
N LYS A 61 -0.16 -7.33 1.06
CA LYS A 61 0.60 -6.17 0.53
C LYS A 61 -0.09 -5.52 -0.68
N SER A 62 -0.38 -6.30 -1.72
CA SER A 62 -1.01 -5.81 -2.94
C SER A 62 -2.39 -5.22 -2.67
N SER A 63 -3.19 -5.84 -1.79
CA SER A 63 -4.50 -5.32 -1.41
C SER A 63 -4.40 -3.98 -0.66
N VAL A 64 -3.40 -3.80 0.20
CA VAL A 64 -3.13 -2.52 0.87
C VAL A 64 -2.80 -1.44 -0.16
N LEU A 65 -1.92 -1.74 -1.12
CA LEU A 65 -1.55 -0.82 -2.19
C LEU A 65 -2.73 -0.44 -3.09
N GLU A 66 -3.55 -1.42 -3.49
CA GLU A 66 -4.73 -1.19 -4.32
C GLU A 66 -5.80 -0.37 -3.61
N ASN A 67 -5.95 -0.56 -2.29
CA ASN A 67 -6.82 0.30 -1.47
C ASN A 67 -6.31 1.74 -1.41
N CYS A 68 -4.99 1.96 -1.35
CA CYS A 68 -4.42 3.31 -1.44
C CYS A 68 -4.68 3.99 -2.80
N VAL A 69 -4.74 3.22 -3.89
CA VAL A 69 -5.02 3.73 -5.24
C VAL A 69 -6.51 3.84 -5.55
N GLY A 70 -7.34 2.99 -4.94
CA GLY A 70 -8.77 2.89 -5.25
C GLY A 70 -9.07 2.13 -6.55
N ARG A 71 -8.13 1.29 -7.01
CA ARG A 71 -8.25 0.47 -8.24
C ARG A 71 -7.56 -0.87 -8.07
N ASP A 72 -8.08 -1.91 -8.73
CA ASP A 72 -7.39 -3.18 -8.90
C ASP A 72 -6.46 -3.10 -10.10
N PHE A 73 -5.15 -3.26 -9.90
CA PHE A 73 -4.17 -3.15 -10.98
C PHE A 73 -2.91 -3.95 -10.74
N LEU A 74 -2.74 -4.51 -9.53
CA LEU A 74 -1.64 -5.39 -9.26
C LEU A 74 -1.99 -6.80 -9.76
N PRO A 75 -1.00 -7.57 -10.24
CA PRO A 75 -1.21 -8.95 -10.61
C PRO A 75 -1.76 -9.75 -9.41
N ARG A 76 -2.52 -10.80 -9.69
CA ARG A 76 -3.05 -11.73 -8.68
C ARG A 76 -2.87 -13.17 -9.15
N GLY A 77 -2.51 -14.06 -8.25
CA GLY A 77 -2.30 -15.47 -8.59
C GLY A 77 -1.81 -16.30 -7.41
N SER A 78 -1.68 -17.60 -7.62
CA SER A 78 -1.04 -18.52 -6.67
C SER A 78 0.48 -18.49 -6.84
N GLY A 79 1.22 -18.60 -5.74
CA GLY A 79 2.69 -18.50 -5.75
C GLY A 79 3.20 -17.05 -5.58
N ILE A 80 4.45 -16.81 -5.97
CA ILE A 80 5.04 -15.46 -5.92
C ILE A 80 4.48 -14.65 -7.09
N VAL A 81 3.59 -13.72 -6.75
CA VAL A 81 2.93 -12.84 -7.71
C VAL A 81 3.83 -11.66 -8.06
N THR A 82 4.33 -10.96 -7.05
CA THR A 82 5.31 -9.87 -7.21
C THR A 82 6.73 -10.46 -7.32
N ARG A 83 7.23 -10.64 -8.54
CA ARG A 83 8.60 -11.15 -8.81
C ARG A 83 9.64 -10.06 -9.10
N ARG A 84 9.19 -8.81 -9.17
CA ARG A 84 9.99 -7.60 -9.41
C ARG A 84 9.57 -6.51 -8.43
N PRO A 85 10.49 -5.66 -7.96
CA PRO A 85 10.09 -4.44 -7.27
C PRO A 85 9.21 -3.60 -8.19
N LEU A 86 8.07 -3.11 -7.68
CA LEU A 86 7.24 -2.13 -8.36
C LEU A 86 7.37 -0.80 -7.66
N ILE A 87 8.01 0.16 -8.32
CA ILE A 87 8.07 1.55 -7.87
C ILE A 87 6.81 2.23 -8.41
N LEU A 88 5.84 2.42 -7.52
CA LEU A 88 4.55 3.02 -7.80
C LEU A 88 4.55 4.48 -7.34
N GLN A 89 4.52 5.39 -8.29
CA GLN A 89 4.44 6.82 -8.05
C GLN A 89 2.99 7.28 -8.25
N LEU A 90 2.33 7.64 -7.15
CA LEU A 90 1.00 8.23 -7.17
C LEU A 90 1.13 9.74 -7.32
N MET A 91 0.40 10.31 -8.27
CA MET A 91 0.42 11.72 -8.61
C MET A 91 -1.01 12.24 -8.63
N ASN A 92 -1.31 13.23 -7.78
CA ASN A 92 -2.60 13.90 -7.80
C ASN A 92 -2.77 14.66 -9.13
N SER A 93 -3.82 14.35 -9.86
CA SER A 93 -4.09 14.90 -11.19
C SER A 93 -5.58 14.86 -11.48
N PRO A 94 -6.15 15.86 -12.19
CA PRO A 94 -7.57 15.85 -12.56
C PRO A 94 -7.94 14.69 -13.50
N THR A 95 -6.97 14.13 -14.23
CA THR A 95 -7.17 13.00 -15.14
C THR A 95 -6.55 11.73 -14.56
N GLU A 96 -7.32 10.63 -14.64
CA GLU A 96 -6.90 9.31 -14.16
C GLU A 96 -6.28 8.47 -15.29
N TYR A 97 -5.00 8.10 -15.16
CA TYR A 97 -4.27 7.22 -16.09
C TYR A 97 -2.95 6.71 -15.49
N GLY A 98 -2.41 5.63 -16.05
CA GLY A 98 -1.08 5.11 -15.75
C GLY A 98 -0.08 5.38 -16.88
N GLU A 99 1.20 5.51 -16.53
CA GLU A 99 2.31 5.58 -17.48
C GLU A 99 3.49 4.76 -16.94
N PHE A 100 4.01 3.85 -17.77
CA PHE A 100 5.21 3.08 -17.45
C PHE A 100 6.46 3.75 -18.00
N LEU A 101 7.55 3.73 -17.23
CA LEU A 101 8.82 4.31 -17.67
C LEU A 101 9.37 3.62 -18.92
N HIS A 102 9.13 2.31 -19.08
CA HIS A 102 9.56 1.53 -20.25
C HIS A 102 8.64 1.70 -21.47
N CYS A 103 7.44 2.28 -21.30
CA CYS A 103 6.50 2.62 -22.36
C CYS A 103 6.32 4.14 -22.51
N ARG A 104 7.41 4.88 -22.68
CA ARG A 104 7.40 6.36 -22.72
C ARG A 104 6.33 6.91 -23.66
N GLY A 105 5.48 7.80 -23.14
CA GLY A 105 4.43 8.46 -23.92
C GLY A 105 3.14 7.65 -24.12
N LYS A 106 3.09 6.38 -23.73
CA LYS A 106 1.87 5.57 -23.75
C LYS A 106 1.10 5.75 -22.44
N LYS A 107 -0.10 6.32 -22.53
CA LYS A 107 -1.03 6.47 -21.40
C LYS A 107 -2.00 5.28 -21.35
N PHE A 108 -2.12 4.67 -20.18
CA PHE A 108 -3.03 3.57 -19.92
C PHE A 108 -4.22 4.10 -19.12
N PHE A 109 -5.41 4.11 -19.74
CA PHE A 109 -6.65 4.52 -19.07
C PHE A 109 -7.40 3.34 -18.44
N ASP A 110 -7.07 2.12 -18.87
CA ASP A 110 -7.61 0.87 -18.35
C ASP A 110 -6.61 0.24 -17.38
N PHE A 111 -7.02 0.04 -16.13
CA PHE A 111 -6.19 -0.57 -15.09
C PHE A 111 -6.02 -2.08 -15.26
N ASP A 112 -6.92 -2.75 -15.99
CA ASP A 112 -6.70 -4.14 -16.39
C ASP A 112 -5.55 -4.24 -17.41
N ALA A 113 -5.40 -3.23 -18.29
CA ALA A 113 -4.25 -3.13 -19.19
C ALA A 113 -2.94 -2.80 -18.45
N ILE A 114 -3.00 -2.00 -17.36
CA ILE A 114 -1.86 -1.78 -16.46
C ILE A 114 -1.44 -3.09 -15.80
N ARG A 115 -2.40 -3.85 -15.25
CA ARG A 115 -2.13 -5.16 -14.64
C ARG A 115 -1.43 -6.10 -15.64
N LYS A 116 -1.99 -6.22 -16.84
CA LYS A 116 -1.43 -7.04 -17.90
C LYS A 116 -0.01 -6.61 -18.29
N GLU A 117 0.24 -5.30 -18.40
CA GLU A 117 1.59 -4.80 -18.70
C GLU A 117 2.60 -5.15 -17.59
N ILE A 118 2.20 -5.12 -16.30
CA ILE A 118 3.06 -5.55 -15.19
C ILE A 118 3.40 -7.04 -15.33
N GLU A 119 2.42 -7.88 -15.65
CA GLU A 119 2.60 -9.32 -15.88
C GLU A 119 3.53 -9.59 -17.06
N ASP A 120 3.23 -8.99 -18.21
CA ASP A 120 4.00 -9.13 -19.46
C ASP A 120 5.46 -8.68 -19.29
N GLU A 121 5.68 -7.55 -18.62
CA GLU A 121 7.01 -7.00 -18.35
C GLU A 121 7.76 -7.84 -17.31
N THR A 122 7.06 -8.44 -16.35
CA THR A 122 7.66 -9.39 -15.41
C THR A 122 8.13 -10.64 -16.13
N ASP A 123 7.27 -11.28 -16.92
CA ASP A 123 7.59 -12.48 -17.69
C ASP A 123 8.71 -12.25 -18.69
N ARG A 124 8.77 -11.07 -19.32
CA ARG A 124 9.85 -10.70 -20.23
C ARG A 124 11.23 -10.70 -19.55
N ALA A 125 11.29 -10.29 -18.29
CA ALA A 125 12.56 -10.14 -17.56
C ALA A 125 12.98 -11.41 -16.80
N THR A 126 12.03 -12.15 -16.24
CA THR A 126 12.33 -13.36 -15.45
C THR A 126 12.15 -14.66 -16.23
N GLY A 127 11.58 -14.59 -17.44
CA GLY A 127 11.04 -15.75 -18.14
C GLY A 127 9.81 -16.33 -17.43
N HIS A 128 9.37 -17.48 -17.93
CA HIS A 128 8.28 -18.26 -17.31
C HIS A 128 8.75 -19.06 -16.08
N ASN A 129 10.06 -19.12 -15.83
CA ASN A 129 10.60 -19.66 -14.58
C ASN A 129 10.21 -18.70 -13.45
N LYS A 130 9.75 -19.24 -12.32
CA LYS A 130 9.22 -18.48 -11.18
C LYS A 130 10.29 -17.70 -10.38
N GLY A 131 11.40 -17.32 -11.03
CA GLY A 131 12.48 -16.54 -10.45
C GLY A 131 12.11 -15.07 -10.21
N ILE A 132 13.02 -14.33 -9.59
CA ILE A 132 12.87 -12.91 -9.27
C ILE A 132 13.98 -12.10 -9.93
N THR A 133 13.77 -10.79 -10.09
CA THR A 133 14.85 -9.87 -10.51
C THR A 133 14.78 -8.56 -9.73
N PRO A 134 15.94 -8.00 -9.33
CA PRO A 134 15.99 -6.72 -8.62
C PRO A 134 15.68 -5.51 -9.52
N VAL A 135 15.55 -5.71 -10.84
CA VAL A 135 15.26 -4.62 -11.79
C VAL A 135 13.81 -4.15 -11.63
N PRO A 136 13.58 -2.91 -11.17
CA PRO A 136 12.24 -2.44 -10.86
C PRO A 136 11.38 -2.19 -12.10
N ILE A 137 10.07 -2.32 -11.95
CA ILE A 137 9.09 -1.73 -12.85
C ILE A 137 8.72 -0.36 -12.28
N ASN A 138 8.79 0.68 -13.09
CA ASN A 138 8.43 2.04 -12.68
C ASN A 138 7.09 2.42 -13.29
N LEU A 139 6.08 2.60 -12.45
CA LEU A 139 4.72 2.95 -12.84
C LEU A 139 4.33 4.26 -12.16
N ARG A 140 3.90 5.24 -12.96
CA ARG A 140 3.23 6.45 -12.48
C ARG A 140 1.74 6.30 -12.65
N VAL A 141 0.97 6.52 -11.59
CA VAL A 141 -0.49 6.60 -11.63
C VAL A 141 -0.91 8.01 -11.29
N TYR A 142 -1.59 8.65 -12.23
CA TYR A 142 -2.22 9.94 -12.08
C TYR A 142 -3.68 9.69 -11.68
N SER A 143 -4.19 10.33 -10.64
CA SER A 143 -5.61 10.24 -10.25
C SER A 143 -6.02 11.41 -9.35
N PRO A 144 -7.28 11.87 -9.38
CA PRO A 144 -7.74 12.94 -8.48
C PRO A 144 -7.90 12.44 -7.04
N ASN A 145 -7.94 11.12 -6.84
CA ASN A 145 -8.26 10.49 -5.56
C ASN A 145 -7.02 10.04 -4.78
N VAL A 146 -5.82 10.27 -5.31
CA VAL A 146 -4.55 9.85 -4.69
C VAL A 146 -3.74 11.05 -4.22
N LEU A 147 -2.80 10.78 -3.32
CA LEU A 147 -1.82 11.75 -2.88
C LEU A 147 -0.53 11.60 -3.68
N ASN A 148 0.30 12.65 -3.68
CA ASN A 148 1.66 12.54 -4.18
C ASN A 148 2.48 11.66 -3.24
N LEU A 149 2.72 10.41 -3.62
CA LEU A 149 3.39 9.41 -2.80
C LEU A 149 4.15 8.42 -3.67
N THR A 150 5.30 7.94 -3.20
CA THR A 150 6.00 6.82 -3.81
C THR A 150 5.93 5.60 -2.91
N LEU A 151 5.29 4.55 -3.42
CA LEU A 151 5.15 3.24 -2.79
C LEU A 151 6.06 2.26 -3.54
N ILE A 152 6.75 1.39 -2.82
CA ILE A 152 7.60 0.35 -3.40
C ILE A 152 7.01 -0.99 -2.97
N ASP A 153 6.35 -1.69 -3.89
CA ASP A 153 5.93 -3.08 -3.67
C ASP A 153 7.15 -3.98 -3.86
N LEU A 154 7.40 -4.84 -2.89
CA LEU A 154 8.52 -5.78 -2.90
C LEU A 154 8.00 -7.22 -2.90
N PRO A 155 8.75 -8.16 -3.49
CA PRO A 155 8.41 -9.57 -3.42
C PRO A 155 8.12 -10.03 -1.99
N GLY A 156 7.09 -10.85 -1.83
CA GLY A 156 6.74 -11.39 -0.52
C GLY A 156 7.75 -12.42 -0.04
N LEU A 157 8.11 -12.37 1.24
CA LEU A 157 9.00 -13.37 1.84
C LEU A 157 8.35 -14.76 1.77
N THR A 158 9.11 -15.74 1.28
CA THR A 158 8.76 -17.16 1.29
C THR A 158 9.92 -17.95 1.89
N LYS A 159 9.59 -18.99 2.68
CA LYS A 159 10.55 -19.88 3.34
C LYS A 159 10.82 -21.16 2.54
N VAL A 160 9.92 -21.50 1.61
CA VAL A 160 9.99 -22.73 0.84
C VAL A 160 9.91 -22.39 -0.64
N PRO A 161 10.92 -22.76 -1.46
CA PRO A 161 10.86 -22.59 -2.90
C PRO A 161 9.74 -23.46 -3.48
N VAL A 162 8.99 -22.91 -4.44
CA VAL A 162 7.90 -23.62 -5.12
C VAL A 162 8.11 -23.63 -6.64
N GLY A 163 7.87 -24.78 -7.26
CA GLY A 163 8.10 -24.97 -8.70
C GLY A 163 9.58 -24.81 -9.05
N ASP A 164 9.87 -24.03 -10.09
CA ASP A 164 11.23 -23.84 -10.61
C ASP A 164 12.01 -22.71 -9.89
N GLN A 165 11.65 -22.42 -8.63
CA GLN A 165 12.34 -21.42 -7.83
C GLN A 165 13.70 -21.94 -7.38
N PRO A 166 14.74 -21.08 -7.38
CA PRO A 166 16.04 -21.47 -6.90
C PRO A 166 15.99 -21.70 -5.37
N LEU A 167 16.86 -22.58 -4.86
CA LEU A 167 16.87 -22.97 -3.44
C LEU A 167 17.19 -21.80 -2.50
N ASP A 168 17.89 -20.78 -3.00
CA ASP A 168 18.27 -19.56 -2.30
C ASP A 168 17.27 -18.41 -2.49
N ILE A 169 16.05 -18.68 -3.01
CA ILE A 169 15.05 -17.64 -3.30
C ILE A 169 14.71 -16.76 -2.08
N GLU A 170 14.66 -17.35 -0.88
CA GLU A 170 14.43 -16.62 0.37
C GLU A 170 15.49 -15.54 0.58
N GLN A 171 16.77 -15.91 0.42
CA GLN A 171 17.90 -15.02 0.58
C GLN A 171 17.90 -13.93 -0.51
N GLN A 172 17.60 -14.28 -1.76
CA GLN A 172 17.51 -13.29 -2.85
C GLN A 172 16.42 -12.25 -2.60
N ILE A 173 15.23 -12.66 -2.13
CA ILE A 173 14.13 -11.74 -1.79
C ILE A 173 14.54 -10.85 -0.63
N ARG A 174 15.14 -11.44 0.41
CA ARG A 174 15.61 -10.71 1.59
C ARG A 174 16.65 -9.65 1.21
N ASP A 175 17.66 -10.00 0.42
CA ASP A 175 18.69 -9.07 -0.02
C ASP A 175 18.10 -7.95 -0.87
N MET A 176 17.16 -8.28 -1.77
CA MET A 176 16.43 -7.29 -2.55
C MET A 176 15.67 -6.31 -1.65
N ILE A 177 14.91 -6.79 -0.67
CA ILE A 177 14.18 -5.92 0.29
C ILE A 177 15.16 -5.00 1.02
N LEU A 178 16.28 -5.54 1.51
CA LEU A 178 17.28 -4.79 2.26
C LEU A 178 17.91 -3.66 1.43
N THR A 179 17.99 -3.75 0.10
CA THR A 179 18.46 -2.64 -0.74
C THR A 179 17.59 -1.39 -0.66
N TYR A 180 16.30 -1.55 -0.33
CA TYR A 180 15.36 -0.44 -0.16
C TYR A 180 15.27 0.00 1.29
N ILE A 181 15.03 -0.92 2.22
CA ILE A 181 14.72 -0.57 3.62
C ILE A 181 15.93 -0.17 4.46
N LYS A 182 17.17 -0.42 3.99
CA LYS A 182 18.39 0.09 4.66
C LYS A 182 18.55 1.61 4.54
N LYS A 183 17.85 2.26 3.63
CA LYS A 183 17.91 3.73 3.48
C LYS A 183 17.15 4.39 4.62
N ASP A 184 17.78 5.32 5.34
CA ASP A 184 17.16 6.02 6.48
C ASP A 184 15.94 6.87 6.08
N THR A 185 15.90 7.35 4.84
CA THR A 185 14.78 8.11 4.26
C THR A 185 13.60 7.23 3.84
N CYS A 186 13.77 5.90 3.82
CA CYS A 186 12.71 4.96 3.47
C CYS A 186 11.87 4.61 4.70
N LEU A 187 10.58 4.90 4.64
CA LEU A 187 9.60 4.39 5.58
C LEU A 187 9.31 2.92 5.28
N ILE A 188 9.15 2.11 6.34
CA ILE A 188 8.86 0.68 6.22
C ILE A 188 7.39 0.47 6.58
N LEU A 189 6.60 0.00 5.61
CA LEU A 189 5.24 -0.47 5.86
C LEU A 189 5.29 -1.99 6.09
N ALA A 190 5.34 -2.39 7.36
CA ALA A 190 5.46 -3.78 7.77
C ALA A 190 4.07 -4.44 7.83
N VAL A 191 3.70 -5.14 6.76
CA VAL A 191 2.40 -5.78 6.59
C VAL A 191 2.43 -7.19 7.17
N THR A 192 1.60 -7.44 8.18
CA THR A 192 1.45 -8.73 8.85
C THR A 192 -0.02 -9.16 8.86
N SER A 193 -0.28 -10.45 8.66
CA SER A 193 -1.62 -11.03 8.74
C SER A 193 -2.00 -11.29 10.20
N ALA A 194 -3.21 -10.91 10.63
CA ALA A 194 -3.67 -11.02 12.01
C ALA A 194 -3.86 -12.47 12.47
N ASN A 195 -4.13 -13.38 11.54
CA ASN A 195 -4.26 -14.81 11.79
C ASN A 195 -2.92 -15.55 11.95
N GLN A 196 -1.81 -14.82 12.06
CA GLN A 196 -0.48 -15.35 12.34
C GLN A 196 0.05 -14.69 13.60
N ASP A 197 0.87 -15.42 14.37
CA ASP A 197 1.55 -14.84 15.53
C ASP A 197 2.50 -13.72 15.09
N LEU A 198 2.26 -12.52 15.61
CA LEU A 198 3.04 -11.32 15.32
C LEU A 198 4.53 -11.51 15.63
N ALA A 199 4.86 -12.29 16.67
CA ALA A 199 6.25 -12.57 17.04
C ALA A 199 7.01 -13.33 15.95
N THR A 200 6.29 -14.00 15.04
CA THR A 200 6.85 -14.73 13.89
C THR A 200 6.84 -13.93 12.60
N SER A 201 6.42 -12.66 12.64
CA SER A 201 6.34 -11.79 11.46
C SER A 201 7.73 -11.52 10.87
N ASP A 202 7.97 -12.08 9.69
CA ASP A 202 9.20 -11.84 8.94
C ASP A 202 9.33 -10.33 8.55
N ALA A 203 8.20 -9.62 8.41
CA ALA A 203 8.17 -8.19 8.11
C ALA A 203 8.76 -7.35 9.27
N LEU A 204 8.29 -7.61 10.49
CA LEU A 204 8.75 -6.90 11.68
C LEU A 204 10.16 -7.29 12.06
N LYS A 205 10.54 -8.56 11.86
CA LYS A 205 11.91 -9.03 12.05
C LYS A 205 12.87 -8.25 11.16
N LEU A 206 12.60 -8.17 9.85
CA LEU A 206 13.42 -7.38 8.92
C LEU A 206 13.43 -5.90 9.26
N ALA A 207 12.28 -5.32 9.63
CA ALA A 207 12.21 -3.93 10.01
C ALA A 207 13.11 -3.63 11.24
N LYS A 208 13.07 -4.49 12.27
CA LYS A 208 13.91 -4.34 13.47
C LYS A 208 15.41 -4.47 13.22
N GLU A 209 15.83 -5.17 12.16
CA GLU A 209 17.25 -5.25 11.78
C GLU A 209 17.80 -3.91 11.25
N VAL A 210 16.96 -3.09 10.62
CA VAL A 210 17.37 -1.81 9.98
C VAL A 210 16.78 -0.57 10.66
N ASP A 211 15.80 -0.76 11.54
CA ASP A 211 15.12 0.26 12.36
C ASP A 211 14.84 -0.33 13.78
N PRO A 212 15.87 -0.57 14.61
CA PRO A 212 15.70 -1.22 15.91
C PRO A 212 14.76 -0.45 16.86
N GLU A 213 14.83 0.88 16.81
CA GLU A 213 14.00 1.80 17.59
C GLU A 213 12.57 1.96 17.04
N GLY A 214 12.28 1.45 15.83
CA GLY A 214 10.95 1.54 15.23
C GLY A 214 10.52 2.97 14.90
N LEU A 215 11.46 3.84 14.51
CA LEU A 215 11.24 5.26 14.25
C LEU A 215 10.55 5.51 12.90
N ARG A 216 10.82 4.65 11.92
CA ARG A 216 10.37 4.78 10.52
C ARG A 216 9.56 3.58 10.03
N THR A 217 9.25 2.66 10.94
CA THR A 217 8.38 1.51 10.69
C THR A 217 6.94 1.80 11.12
N ILE A 218 6.00 1.48 10.23
CA ILE A 218 4.55 1.51 10.45
C ILE A 218 4.05 0.08 10.35
N GLY A 219 3.39 -0.43 11.40
CA GLY A 219 2.80 -1.76 11.37
C GLY A 219 1.43 -1.73 10.69
N VAL A 220 1.18 -2.67 9.78
CA VAL A 220 -0.15 -2.87 9.18
C VAL A 220 -0.61 -4.28 9.48
N ILE A 221 -1.76 -4.40 10.14
CA ILE A 221 -2.37 -5.68 10.50
C ILE A 221 -3.54 -5.96 9.56
N THR A 222 -3.40 -6.95 8.69
CA THR A 222 -4.42 -7.33 7.70
C THR A 222 -5.21 -8.55 8.17
N LYS A 223 -6.33 -8.86 7.51
CA LYS A 223 -7.12 -10.09 7.76
C LYS A 223 -7.62 -10.25 9.20
N LEU A 224 -7.96 -9.15 9.86
CA LEU A 224 -8.54 -9.14 11.21
C LEU A 224 -9.89 -9.88 11.26
N ASP A 225 -10.59 -9.96 10.13
CA ASP A 225 -11.83 -10.69 9.93
C ASP A 225 -11.67 -12.22 9.88
N LEU A 226 -10.43 -12.71 9.76
CA LEU A 226 -10.10 -14.13 9.67
C LEU A 226 -9.38 -14.67 10.93
N MET A 227 -9.42 -13.91 12.03
CA MET A 227 -8.90 -14.41 13.31
C MET A 227 -9.83 -15.48 13.89
N ASP A 228 -9.27 -16.39 14.67
CA ASP A 228 -10.03 -17.45 15.31
C ASP A 228 -10.99 -16.87 16.36
N ASP A 229 -12.19 -17.44 16.46
CA ASP A 229 -13.20 -17.04 17.43
C ASP A 229 -12.64 -17.06 18.86
N GLY A 230 -12.77 -15.94 19.57
CA GLY A 230 -12.22 -15.76 20.92
C GLY A 230 -10.80 -15.20 20.97
N THR A 231 -10.18 -14.92 19.82
CA THR A 231 -8.90 -14.18 19.72
C THR A 231 -9.12 -12.79 19.13
N ASP A 232 -8.23 -11.85 19.46
CA ASP A 232 -8.20 -10.53 18.85
C ASP A 232 -6.77 -9.96 18.79
N ALA A 233 -6.57 -8.93 18.00
CA ALA A 233 -5.31 -8.22 17.83
C ALA A 233 -5.25 -6.92 18.66
N ARG A 234 -6.04 -6.80 19.72
CA ARG A 234 -6.21 -5.53 20.45
C ARG A 234 -4.89 -5.01 21.02
N GLU A 235 -4.10 -5.87 21.67
CA GLU A 235 -2.81 -5.47 22.24
C GLU A 235 -1.81 -5.01 21.17
N ILE A 236 -1.94 -5.53 19.95
CA ILE A 236 -1.12 -5.13 18.80
C ILE A 236 -1.53 -3.75 18.34
N LEU A 237 -2.84 -3.54 18.12
CA LEU A 237 -3.39 -2.28 17.64
C LEU A 237 -3.24 -1.14 18.68
N GLU A 238 -3.30 -1.47 19.97
CA GLU A 238 -3.00 -0.55 21.08
C GLU A 238 -1.48 -0.32 21.28
N ASN A 239 -0.63 -0.89 20.42
CA ASN A 239 0.82 -0.71 20.41
C ASN A 239 1.52 -1.19 21.70
N LYS A 240 0.98 -2.23 22.36
CA LYS A 240 1.48 -2.76 23.64
C LYS A 240 2.42 -3.95 23.47
N LEU A 241 2.13 -4.85 22.54
CA LEU A 241 2.88 -6.11 22.39
C LEU A 241 4.28 -5.90 21.80
N LEU A 242 4.39 -5.22 20.66
CA LEU A 242 5.65 -4.88 20.00
C LEU A 242 5.65 -3.40 19.62
N PRO A 243 6.03 -2.48 20.53
CA PRO A 243 5.86 -1.06 20.30
C PRO A 243 6.63 -0.54 19.08
N LEU A 244 5.93 0.19 18.20
CA LEU A 244 6.48 1.00 17.13
C LEU A 244 6.18 2.48 17.40
N ARG A 245 7.10 3.38 17.07
CA ARG A 245 6.89 4.83 17.33
C ARG A 245 5.73 5.40 16.51
N ARG A 246 5.43 4.79 15.36
CA ARG A 246 4.31 5.15 14.48
C ARG A 246 3.07 4.26 14.67
N GLY A 247 3.12 3.32 15.61
CA GLY A 247 2.01 2.43 15.95
C GLY A 247 1.64 1.44 14.85
N TYR A 248 0.42 0.93 14.98
CA TYR A 248 -0.17 -0.09 14.11
C TYR A 248 -1.50 0.41 13.53
N ILE A 249 -1.79 0.00 12.30
CA ILE A 249 -3.06 0.26 11.62
C ILE A 249 -3.66 -1.08 11.23
N GLY A 250 -4.87 -1.34 11.71
CA GLY A 250 -5.66 -2.49 11.31
C GLY A 250 -6.38 -2.21 10.00
N VAL A 251 -6.40 -3.17 9.08
CA VAL A 251 -7.15 -3.09 7.81
C VAL A 251 -7.89 -4.39 7.50
N VAL A 252 -9.09 -4.25 6.93
CA VAL A 252 -9.89 -5.37 6.44
C VAL A 252 -10.09 -5.19 4.93
N ASN A 253 -9.35 -5.99 4.17
CA ASN A 253 -9.34 -5.92 2.72
C ASN A 253 -10.41 -6.85 2.11
N ARG A 254 -10.70 -6.65 0.81
CA ARG A 254 -11.55 -7.58 0.05
C ARG A 254 -10.97 -8.99 0.08
N SER A 255 -11.84 -9.97 0.32
CA SER A 255 -11.49 -11.38 0.20
C SER A 255 -11.24 -11.78 -1.25
N GLN A 256 -10.63 -12.94 -1.49
CA GLN A 256 -10.44 -13.48 -2.84
C GLN A 256 -11.77 -13.59 -3.60
N ARG A 257 -12.84 -14.01 -2.90
CA ARG A 257 -14.20 -14.10 -3.45
C ARG A 257 -14.76 -12.73 -3.82
N ASP A 258 -14.52 -11.72 -2.99
CA ASP A 258 -14.94 -10.34 -3.26
C ASP A 258 -14.23 -9.78 -4.51
N ILE A 259 -12.95 -10.11 -4.68
CA ILE A 259 -12.14 -9.69 -5.83
C ILE A 259 -12.66 -10.36 -7.12
N GLU A 260 -12.87 -11.67 -7.09
CA GLU A 260 -13.42 -12.42 -8.23
C GLU A 260 -14.83 -11.94 -8.60
N GLY A 261 -15.62 -11.57 -7.59
CA GLY A 261 -16.93 -10.93 -7.76
C GLY A 261 -16.87 -9.46 -8.16
N LYS A 262 -15.69 -8.89 -8.41
CA LYS A 262 -15.47 -7.47 -8.73
C LYS A 262 -16.17 -6.51 -7.77
N LYS A 263 -16.15 -6.82 -6.47
CA LYS A 263 -16.73 -5.96 -5.43
C LYS A 263 -16.06 -4.59 -5.46
N ASP A 264 -16.88 -3.55 -5.52
CA ASP A 264 -16.44 -2.15 -5.52
C ASP A 264 -15.65 -1.84 -4.23
N ILE A 265 -14.55 -1.10 -4.39
CA ILE A 265 -13.70 -0.65 -3.28
C ILE A 265 -14.47 0.22 -2.30
N LYS A 266 -15.41 1.05 -2.75
CA LYS A 266 -16.26 1.85 -1.84
C LYS A 266 -17.05 0.96 -0.88
N VAL A 267 -17.64 -0.10 -1.42
CA VAL A 267 -18.37 -1.09 -0.62
C VAL A 267 -17.42 -1.85 0.33
N ALA A 268 -16.17 -2.08 -0.08
CA ALA A 268 -15.17 -2.68 0.80
C ALA A 268 -14.83 -1.78 1.99
N VAL A 269 -14.61 -0.48 1.75
CA VAL A 269 -14.34 0.51 2.80
C VAL A 269 -15.51 0.64 3.77
N ASP A 270 -16.76 0.64 3.27
CA ASP A 270 -17.94 0.66 4.14
C ASP A 270 -18.05 -0.59 5.02
N ASN A 271 -17.70 -1.77 4.47
CA ASN A 271 -17.66 -3.02 5.23
C ASN A 271 -16.53 -3.04 6.26
N GLU A 272 -15.35 -2.53 5.92
CA GLU A 272 -14.23 -2.36 6.86
C GLU A 272 -14.65 -1.44 8.02
N ARG A 273 -15.26 -0.29 7.72
CA ARG A 273 -15.77 0.62 8.75
C ARG A 273 -16.80 -0.07 9.64
N LYS A 274 -17.72 -0.83 9.05
CA LYS A 274 -18.73 -1.58 9.81
C LYS A 274 -18.08 -2.64 10.71
N PHE A 275 -17.05 -3.33 10.22
CA PHE A 275 -16.29 -4.31 11.00
C PHE A 275 -15.74 -3.66 12.27
N PHE A 276 -14.95 -2.60 12.16
CA PHE A 276 -14.34 -1.94 13.32
C PHE A 276 -15.37 -1.36 14.30
N LEU A 277 -16.47 -0.77 13.82
CA LEU A 277 -17.53 -0.24 14.68
C LEU A 277 -18.33 -1.34 15.41
N SER A 278 -18.44 -2.51 14.80
CA SER A 278 -19.22 -3.64 15.34
C SER A 278 -18.40 -4.56 16.25
N HIS A 279 -17.08 -4.60 16.09
CA HIS A 279 -16.22 -5.56 16.79
C HIS A 279 -15.97 -5.13 18.24
N PRO A 280 -16.35 -5.93 19.27
CA PRO A 280 -16.27 -5.51 20.67
C PRO A 280 -14.87 -5.10 21.14
N SER A 281 -13.83 -5.71 20.59
CA SER A 281 -12.43 -5.42 20.93
C SER A 281 -11.83 -4.20 20.23
N TYR A 282 -12.46 -3.68 19.16
CA TYR A 282 -11.89 -2.62 18.31
C TYR A 282 -12.73 -1.35 18.20
N ARG A 283 -13.92 -1.32 18.81
CA ARG A 283 -14.84 -0.16 18.82
C ARG A 283 -14.41 0.96 19.76
#